data_AF-A0A6G0ZJ33-F1
#
_entry.id   AF-A0A6G0ZJ33-F1
#
_cell.length_a   1.000
_cell.length_b   1.000
_cell.length_c   1.000
_cell.angle_alpha   90.00
_cell.angle_beta   90.00
_cell.angle_gamma   90.00
#
_symmetry.space_group_name_H-M   'P 1'
#
loop_
_entity.id
_entity.type
_entity.pdbx_description
1 polymer ?
#
loop_
_entity_poly.entity_id
_entity_poly.type
_entity_poly.pdbx_seq_one_letter_code
_entity_poly.pdbx_strand_id
1 'polypeptide(L)' 'MLQLYSLRSLMQGSKKNQGMAPLGNNFRPPQPLHNRLVRTNIDFNLRKVRSKFKSSITHI' A
#
# COMPACT_ATOMS: atom_id res chain seq x y z
N MET A 1 16.02 0.14 -0.65
CA MET A 1 16.01 -0.68 0.59
C MET A 1 16.28 0.10 1.88
N LEU A 2 17.18 1.11 1.90
CA LEU A 2 17.52 1.85 3.14
C LEU A 2 16.33 2.54 3.85
N GLN A 3 15.40 3.11 3.11
CA GLN A 3 14.27 3.86 3.69
C GLN A 3 13.29 2.98 4.50
N LEU A 4 13.11 1.71 4.14
CA LEU A 4 12.28 0.79 4.92
C LEU A 4 13.01 0.32 6.18
N TYR A 5 14.33 0.13 6.09
CA TYR A 5 15.15 -0.27 7.22
C TYR A 5 15.16 0.81 8.31
N SER A 6 15.26 2.08 7.95
CA SER A 6 15.23 3.18 8.93
C SER A 6 13.92 3.23 9.72
N LEU A 7 12.79 2.92 9.09
CA LEU A 7 11.50 2.81 9.79
C LEU A 7 11.45 1.66 10.79
N ARG A 8 12.15 0.55 10.52
CA ARG A 8 12.20 -0.62 11.42
C ARG A 8 13.13 -0.42 12.61
N SER A 9 14.01 0.58 12.57
CA SER A 9 14.86 0.96 13.70
C SER A 9 14.15 1.84 14.74
N LEU A 10 12.91 2.28 14.47
CA LEU A 10 12.12 3.07 15.42
C LEU A 10 11.73 2.21 16.64
N MET A 11 11.62 2.86 17.80
CA MET A 11 11.29 2.22 19.09
C MET A 11 9.94 2.72 19.64
N GLN A 12 9.26 1.87 20.41
CA GLN A 12 8.03 2.20 21.12
C GLN A 12 8.34 3.06 22.36
N GLY A 13 7.43 4.00 22.65
CA GLY A 13 7.51 4.85 23.85
C GLY A 13 8.49 6.02 23.73
N SER A 14 8.74 6.70 24.85
CA SER A 14 9.66 7.83 24.94
C SER A 14 10.97 7.44 25.62
N LYS A 15 12.06 8.18 25.37
CA LYS A 15 13.39 7.93 25.96
C LYS A 15 13.41 7.93 27.50
N LYS A 16 12.42 8.54 28.15
CA LYS A 16 12.32 8.59 29.62
C LYS A 16 11.80 7.29 30.23
N ASN A 17 11.12 6.45 29.46
CA ASN A 17 10.50 5.24 29.98
C ASN A 17 11.42 4.04 29.69
N GLN A 18 11.85 3.34 30.74
CA GLN A 18 12.61 2.10 30.64
C GLN A 18 11.70 1.00 30.09
N GLY A 19 11.80 0.74 28.78
CA GLY A 19 10.96 -0.24 28.08
C GLY A 19 10.90 -0.01 26.57
N MET A 20 12.06 0.25 25.94
CA MET A 20 12.12 0.48 24.50
C MET A 20 12.08 -0.85 23.76
N ALA A 21 10.89 -1.25 23.29
CA ALA A 21 10.73 -2.34 22.35
C ALA A 21 10.76 -1.80 20.91
N PRO A 22 11.18 -2.57 19.90
CA PRO A 22 11.06 -2.15 18.51
C PRO A 22 9.63 -1.77 18.14
N LEU A 23 9.47 -0.65 17.42
CA LEU A 23 8.20 -0.19 16.85
C LEU A 23 7.88 -1.00 15.58
N GLY A 24 7.69 -2.31 15.77
CA GLY A 24 7.33 -3.24 14.72
C GLY A 24 5.82 -3.52 14.68
N ASN A 25 5.35 -4.10 13.58
CA ASN A 25 3.99 -4.64 13.44
C ASN A 25 2.87 -3.64 13.79
N ASN A 26 3.06 -2.34 13.53
CA ASN A 26 2.07 -1.29 13.79
C ASN A 26 0.94 -1.28 12.75
N PHE A 27 0.31 -2.42 12.54
CA PHE A 27 -0.84 -2.57 11.67
C PHE A 27 -2.00 -3.12 12.48
N ARG A 28 -3.21 -2.68 12.12
CA ARG A 28 -4.43 -3.32 12.61
C ARG A 28 -4.82 -4.44 11.65
N PRO A 29 -5.24 -5.62 12.14
CA PRO A 29 -5.74 -6.69 11.28
C PRO A 29 -6.96 -6.23 10.44
N PRO A 30 -7.14 -6.78 9.22
CA PRO A 30 -8.33 -6.52 8.42
C PRO A 30 -9.62 -6.73 9.23
N GLN A 31 -10.57 -5.81 9.08
CA GLN A 31 -11.87 -5.88 9.74
C GLN A 31 -12.95 -6.23 8.71
N PRO A 32 -14.07 -6.85 9.13
CA PRO A 32 -15.17 -7.16 8.22
C PRO A 32 -15.72 -5.92 7.49
N LEU A 33 -16.18 -6.12 6.27
CA LEU A 33 -16.65 -5.03 5.42
C LEU A 33 -18.06 -4.55 5.78
N HIS A 34 -18.88 -5.39 6.43
CA HIS A 34 -20.26 -5.07 6.85
C HIS A 34 -21.11 -4.48 5.72
N ASN A 35 -21.17 -5.18 4.58
CA ASN A 35 -21.99 -4.79 3.42
C ASN A 35 -21.65 -3.41 2.82
N ARG A 36 -20.52 -2.81 3.19
CA ARG A 36 -20.04 -1.57 2.58
C ARG A 36 -19.50 -1.84 1.18
N LEU A 37 -19.71 -0.89 0.26
CA LEU A 37 -19.14 -0.93 -1.08
C LEU A 37 -17.74 -0.30 -1.08
N VAL A 38 -16.80 -0.91 -1.81
CA VAL A 38 -15.47 -0.35 -2.09
C VAL A 38 -15.39 0.03 -3.56
N ARG A 39 -15.00 1.27 -3.86
CA ARG A 39 -14.84 1.78 -5.24
C ARG A 39 -13.36 1.99 -5.55
N THR A 40 -13.02 1.94 -6.83
CA THR A 40 -11.68 2.24 -7.35
C THR A 40 -11.75 3.28 -8.46
N ASN A 41 -10.67 4.05 -8.63
CA ASN A 41 -10.50 4.98 -9.75
C ASN A 41 -9.75 4.31 -10.93
N ILE A 42 -9.47 3.02 -10.84
CA ILE A 42 -8.78 2.24 -11.87
C ILE A 42 -9.80 1.37 -12.60
N ASP A 43 -9.83 1.47 -13.93
CA ASP A 43 -10.57 0.54 -14.79
C ASP A 43 -9.79 -0.77 -14.92
N PHE A 44 -10.32 -1.86 -14.35
CA PHE A 44 -9.68 -3.19 -14.42
C PHE A 44 -9.87 -3.88 -15.79
N ASN A 45 -10.51 -3.24 -16.77
CA ASN A 45 -10.66 -3.80 -18.11
C ASN A 45 -9.34 -3.78 -18.91
N LEU A 46 -8.54 -4.84 -18.73
CA LEU A 46 -7.25 -5.03 -19.42
C LEU A 46 -7.39 -5.13 -20.95
N ARG A 47 -8.56 -5.55 -21.47
CA ARG A 47 -8.80 -5.64 -22.93
C ARG A 47 -8.85 -4.25 -23.56
N LYS A 48 -9.42 -3.27 -22.85
CA LYS A 48 -9.51 -1.86 -23.27
C LYS A 48 -8.14 -1.17 -23.27
N VAL A 49 -7.27 -1.52 -22.33
CA VAL A 49 -5.88 -1.03 -22.32
C VAL A 49 -5.14 -1.55 -23.56
N ARG A 50 -5.23 -2.86 -23.84
CA ARG A 50 -4.55 -3.46 -25.01
C ARG A 50 -5.01 -2.89 -26.34
N SER A 51 -6.30 -2.61 -26.51
CA SER A 51 -6.81 -1.99 -27.74
C SER A 51 -6.30 -0.57 -27.94
N LYS A 52 -6.22 0.24 -26.86
CA LYS A 52 -5.68 1.61 -26.89
C LYS A 52 -4.20 1.65 -27.28
N PHE A 53 -3.41 0.69 -26.79
CA PHE A 53 -2.01 0.55 -27.20
C PHE A 53 -1.87 0.12 -28.67
N LYS A 54 -2.70 -0.81 -29.14
CA LYS A 54 -2.66 -1.24 -30.55
C LYS A 54 -3.01 -0.09 -31.51
N SER A 55 -4.05 0.69 -31.24
CA SER A 55 -4.44 1.84 -32.08
C SER A 55 -3.39 2.95 -32.13
N SER A 56 -2.59 3.10 -31.07
CA SER A 56 -1.53 4.12 -31.01
C SER A 56 -0.28 3.75 -31.81
N ILE A 57 -0.04 2.46 -32.06
CA ILE A 57 1.09 1.96 -32.88
C ILE A 57 0.73 1.93 -34.37
N THR A 58 -0.56 1.89 -34.73
CA THR A 58 -1.01 1.81 -36.14
C THR A 58 -1.04 3.15 -36.89
N HIS A 59 -0.54 4.23 -36.29
CA HIS A 59 -0.52 5.58 -36.88
C HIS A 59 0.92 6.13 -37.03
N ILE A 60 1.93 5.26 -37.07
CA ILE A 60 3.31 5.58 -37.43
C ILE A 60 3.64 4.87 -38.74
#